data_AF-X0S8F4-F1
#
_entry.id   AF-X0S8F4-F1
#
_cell.length_a   1.000
_cell.length_b   1.000
_cell.length_c   1.000
_cell.angle_alpha   90.00
_cell.angle_beta   90.00
_cell.angle_gamma   90.00
#
_symmetry.space_group_name_H-M   'P 1'
#
loop_
_entity.id
_entity.type
_entity.pdbx_description
1 polymer ?
#
loop_
_entity_poly.entity_id
_entity_poly.type
_entity_poly.pdbx_seq_one_letter_code
_entity_poly.pdbx_strand_id
1 'polypeptide(L)'
;VGDDEEPSKIRVYVSLLDAFDCQMKTPAVFRFELYEYIQHSPEPKGRRIIIWRPDIDLTDAVENNEHWRDFLRAYEFNLDFEPKSSQSYILQATCLCADGKRLSAEFGLKHTR
;
A
#
# COMPACT_ATOMS: atom_id res chain seq x y z
N VAL A 1 -25.84 -4.80 22.98
CA VAL A 1 -24.78 -3.80 22.69
C VAL A 1 -23.81 -4.54 21.80
N GLY A 2 -23.88 -4.30 20.49
CA GLY A 2 -23.00 -4.97 19.54
C GLY A 2 -21.64 -4.30 19.60
N ASP A 3 -20.61 -5.08 19.90
CA ASP A 3 -19.25 -4.71 19.52
C ASP A 3 -19.21 -4.78 18.00
N ASP A 4 -19.40 -3.64 17.34
CA ASP A 4 -18.89 -3.43 15.99
C ASP A 4 -17.36 -3.49 16.11
N GLU A 5 -16.78 -4.69 15.98
CA GLU A 5 -15.34 -4.86 15.83
C GLU A 5 -14.94 -4.12 14.55
N GLU A 6 -14.49 -2.87 14.68
CA GLU A 6 -13.93 -2.13 13.55
C GLU A 6 -12.79 -2.99 12.97
N PRO A 7 -12.81 -3.28 11.66
CA PRO A 7 -11.77 -4.09 11.05
C PRO A 7 -10.43 -3.41 11.31
N SER A 8 -9.43 -4.21 11.68
CA SER A 8 -8.06 -3.71 11.82
C SER A 8 -7.61 -3.04 10.52
N LYS A 9 -6.81 -1.98 10.60
CA LYS A 9 -6.39 -1.19 9.43
C LYS A 9 -4.87 -1.23 9.27
N ILE A 10 -4.40 -1.40 8.03
CA ILE A 10 -3.01 -1.17 7.66
C ILE A 10 -2.88 0.29 7.23
N ARG A 11 -2.05 1.06 7.93
CA ARG A 11 -1.62 2.39 7.49
C ARG A 11 -0.40 2.26 6.58
N VAL A 12 -0.55 2.72 5.35
CA VAL A 12 0.49 2.64 4.32
C VAL A 12 0.96 4.04 3.98
N TYR A 13 2.27 4.24 4.00
CA TYR A 13 2.92 5.46 3.52
C TYR A 13 3.69 5.15 2.24
N VAL A 14 3.39 5.88 1.17
CA VAL A 14 4.04 5.70 -0.14
C VAL A 14 4.74 6.99 -0.55
N SER A 15 6.06 6.93 -0.69
CA SER A 15 6.85 8.02 -1.28
C SER A 15 7.17 7.69 -2.72
N LEU A 16 6.75 8.56 -3.65
CA LEU A 16 7.22 8.52 -5.03
C LEU A 16 8.50 9.34 -5.13
N LEU A 17 9.53 8.78 -5.74
CA LEU A 17 10.84 9.39 -5.88
C LEU A 17 11.09 9.81 -7.32
N ASP A 18 11.69 10.98 -7.51
CA ASP A 18 12.19 11.43 -8.80
C ASP A 18 13.53 10.77 -9.17
N ALA A 19 14.10 11.16 -10.30
CA ALA A 19 15.39 10.62 -10.75
C ALA A 19 16.57 10.99 -9.84
N PHE A 20 16.37 11.87 -8.86
CA PHE A 20 17.35 12.35 -7.89
C PHE A 20 16.98 11.91 -6.46
N ASP A 21 16.13 10.89 -6.30
CA ASP A 21 15.65 10.37 -5.02
C ASP A 21 14.91 11.39 -4.14
N CYS A 22 14.40 12.47 -4.73
CA CYS A 22 13.58 13.45 -4.03
C CYS A 22 12.13 12.99 -4.02
N GLN A 23 11.48 13.04 -2.84
CA GLN A 23 10.06 12.74 -2.75
C GLN A 23 9.26 13.75 -3.57
N MET A 24 8.25 13.28 -4.29
CA MET A 24 7.38 14.12 -5.10
C MET A 24 5.91 13.76 -4.88
N LYS A 25 5.07 14.77 -5.13
CA LYS A 25 3.63 14.64 -5.24
C LYS A 25 3.29 14.73 -6.74
N THR A 26 2.57 13.75 -7.27
CA THR A 26 2.22 13.68 -8.69
C THR A 26 0.89 12.96 -8.89
N PRO A 27 0.12 13.30 -9.95
CA PRO A 27 -1.03 12.50 -10.38
C PRO A 27 -0.62 11.04 -10.65
N ALA A 28 -1.35 10.10 -10.07
CA ALA A 28 -1.10 8.68 -10.21
C ALA A 28 -2.31 7.84 -9.76
N VAL A 29 -2.36 6.58 -10.21
CA VAL A 29 -3.33 5.60 -9.72
C VAL A 29 -2.59 4.54 -8.90
N PHE A 30 -3.03 4.33 -7.66
CA PHE A 30 -2.43 3.36 -6.75
C PHE A 30 -3.28 2.09 -6.65
N ARG A 31 -2.60 0.94 -6.69
CA ARG A 31 -3.19 -0.37 -6.42
C ARG A 31 -2.41 -1.05 -5.31
N PHE A 32 -3.14 -1.58 -4.33
CA PHE A 32 -2.58 -2.35 -3.23
C PHE A 32 -2.99 -3.82 -3.36
N GLU A 33 -2.03 -4.69 -3.13
CA GLU A 33 -2.21 -6.15 -3.17
C GLU A 33 -1.48 -6.78 -1.99
N LEU A 34 -2.11 -7.76 -1.36
CA LEU A 34 -1.52 -8.53 -0.26
C LEU A 34 -1.24 -9.95 -0.70
N TYR A 35 -0.07 -10.46 -0.35
CA TYR A 35 0.38 -11.81 -0.66
C TYR A 35 0.76 -12.56 0.61
N GLU A 36 0.64 -13.89 0.55
CA GLU A 36 1.20 -14.78 1.56
C GLU A 36 2.73 -14.65 1.55
N TYR A 37 3.34 -14.62 2.74
CA TYR A 37 4.78 -14.77 2.87
C TYR A 37 5.14 -16.25 3.01
N ILE A 38 5.96 -16.79 2.10
CA ILE A 38 6.47 -18.16 2.15
C ILE A 38 7.84 -18.16 2.84
N GLN A 39 7.88 -18.72 4.04
CA GLN A 39 9.12 -18.83 4.82
C GLN A 39 10.12 -19.79 4.13
N HIS A 40 11.41 -19.45 4.16
CA HIS A 40 12.52 -20.24 3.59
C HIS A 40 12.47 -20.47 2.08
N SER A 41 11.63 -19.72 1.35
CA SER A 41 11.66 -19.70 -0.12
C SER A 41 12.64 -18.64 -0.63
N PRO A 42 13.41 -18.90 -1.71
CA PRO A 42 14.17 -17.86 -2.41
C PRO A 42 13.26 -16.79 -3.04
N GLU A 43 11.99 -17.13 -3.31
CA GLU A 43 10.94 -16.21 -3.73
C GLU A 43 9.87 -16.18 -2.62
N PRO A 44 9.95 -15.22 -1.68
CA PRO A 44 9.10 -15.23 -0.48
C PRO A 44 7.65 -14.82 -0.76
N LYS A 45 7.35 -14.31 -1.96
CA LYS A 45 6.02 -13.87 -2.36
C LYS A 45 5.19 -15.05 -2.85
N GLY A 46 4.24 -15.47 -2.02
CA GLY A 46 3.32 -16.54 -2.32
C GLY A 46 2.06 -16.09 -3.06
N ARG A 47 0.96 -16.78 -2.77
CA ARG A 47 -0.34 -16.53 -3.39
C ARG A 47 -0.88 -15.15 -2.97
N ARG A 48 -1.53 -14.45 -3.90
CA ARG A 48 -2.27 -13.22 -3.60
C ARG A 48 -3.51 -13.54 -2.75
N ILE A 49 -3.65 -12.86 -1.62
CA ILE A 49 -4.73 -13.01 -0.65
C ILE A 49 -5.80 -11.95 -0.89
N ILE A 50 -5.38 -10.69 -1.01
CA ILE A 50 -6.28 -9.53 -1.10
C ILE A 50 -5.83 -8.63 -2.25
N ILE A 51 -6.81 -8.06 -2.92
CA ILE A 51 -6.64 -6.90 -3.79
C ILE A 51 -7.68 -5.87 -3.34
N TRP A 52 -7.22 -4.71 -2.88
CA TRP A 52 -8.13 -3.63 -2.52
C TRP A 52 -8.62 -2.96 -3.79
N ARG A 53 -9.95 -2.95 -3.99
CA ARG A 53 -10.62 -2.33 -5.13
C ARG A 53 -11.72 -1.38 -4.65
N PRO A 54 -11.97 -0.27 -5.36
CA PRO A 54 -11.31 0.16 -6.60
C PRO A 54 -9.84 0.56 -6.39
N ASP A 55 -9.09 0.67 -7.49
CA ASP A 55 -7.78 1.33 -7.44
C ASP A 55 -8.00 2.79 -7.00
N ILE A 56 -7.06 3.35 -6.24
CA ILE A 56 -7.16 4.70 -5.71
C ILE A 56 -6.63 5.66 -6.77
N ASP A 57 -7.56 6.36 -7.41
CA ASP A 57 -7.26 7.31 -8.48
C ASP A 57 -6.96 8.69 -7.89
N LEU A 58 -5.69 9.06 -7.85
CA LEU A 58 -5.22 10.38 -7.41
C LEU A 58 -4.88 11.28 -8.60
N THR A 59 -5.54 11.10 -9.74
CA THR A 59 -5.38 12.01 -10.89
C THR A 59 -6.09 13.35 -10.69
N ASP A 60 -7.15 13.38 -9.89
CA ASP A 60 -7.77 14.62 -9.42
C ASP A 60 -6.90 15.32 -8.37
N ALA A 61 -6.77 16.64 -8.48
CA ALA A 61 -5.87 17.42 -7.63
C ALA A 61 -6.35 17.52 -6.17
N VAL A 62 -7.68 17.54 -5.94
CA VAL A 62 -8.25 17.61 -4.59
C VAL A 62 -8.00 16.28 -3.90
N GLU A 63 -8.38 15.17 -4.53
CA GLU A 63 -8.18 13.81 -4.00
C GLU A 63 -6.69 13.55 -3.71
N ASN A 64 -5.80 13.90 -4.65
CA ASN A 64 -4.35 13.75 -4.47
C ASN A 64 -3.84 14.53 -3.24
N ASN A 65 -4.41 15.69 -2.97
CA ASN A 65 -4.05 16.49 -1.81
C ASN A 65 -4.55 15.91 -0.49
N GLU A 66 -5.75 15.33 -0.47
CA GLU A 66 -6.31 14.71 0.73
C GLU A 66 -5.48 13.51 1.22
N HIS A 67 -4.84 12.79 0.30
CA HIS A 67 -3.95 11.68 0.63
C HIS A 67 -2.52 12.10 0.96
N TRP A 68 -2.09 13.30 0.58
CA TRP A 68 -0.71 13.74 0.79
C TRP A 68 -0.45 14.17 2.24
N ARG A 69 0.72 13.81 2.76
CA ARG A 69 1.21 14.23 4.07
C ARG A 69 2.50 15.00 3.90
N ASP A 70 2.40 16.34 3.92
CA ASP A 70 3.54 17.24 3.69
C ASP A 70 4.72 16.98 4.64
N PHE A 71 4.44 16.70 5.91
CA PHE A 71 5.49 16.46 6.91
C PHE A 71 6.28 15.15 6.65
N LEU A 72 5.68 14.15 6.00
CA LEU A 72 6.35 12.90 5.61
C LEU A 72 6.85 12.93 4.17
N ARG A 73 6.36 13.89 3.37
CA ARG A 73 6.46 13.90 1.91
C ARG A 73 6.07 12.54 1.31
N ALA A 74 4.91 12.04 1.71
CA ALA A 74 4.39 10.74 1.31
C ALA A 74 2.85 10.76 1.23
N TYR A 75 2.30 9.85 0.45
CA TYR A 75 0.86 9.55 0.46
C TYR A 75 0.51 8.62 1.61
N GLU A 76 -0.60 8.86 2.30
CA GLU A 76 -1.15 7.99 3.34
C GLU A 76 -2.42 7.28 2.84
N PHE A 77 -2.48 5.98 3.07
CA PHE A 77 -3.66 5.15 2.79
C PHE A 77 -3.99 4.30 4.01
N ASN A 78 -5.29 4.10 4.26
CA ASN A 78 -5.79 3.19 5.27
C ASN A 78 -6.47 2.02 4.56
N LEU A 79 -5.92 0.82 4.71
CA LEU A 79 -6.44 -0.39 4.07
C LEU A 79 -7.08 -1.28 5.13
N ASP A 80 -8.36 -1.59 4.98
CA ASP A 80 -9.05 -2.52 5.89
C ASP A 80 -8.45 -3.92 5.75
N PHE A 81 -8.08 -4.52 6.89
CA PHE A 81 -7.41 -5.81 6.93
C PHE A 81 -7.53 -6.48 8.30
N GLU A 82 -8.07 -7.69 8.33
CA GLU A 82 -8.06 -8.53 9.51
C GLU A 82 -6.89 -9.53 9.47
N PRO A 83 -5.81 -9.31 10.25
CA PRO A 83 -4.70 -10.24 10.28
C PRO A 83 -5.10 -11.55 10.92
N LYS A 84 -4.83 -12.67 10.24
CA LYS A 84 -4.77 -13.96 10.93
C LYS A 84 -3.54 -13.98 11.84
N SER A 85 -3.76 -14.20 13.13
CA SER A 85 -2.68 -14.32 14.11
C SER A 85 -1.71 -15.42 13.64
N SER A 86 -0.40 -15.16 13.77
CA SER A 86 0.74 -16.00 13.33
C SER A 86 1.18 -15.99 11.86
N GLN A 87 0.50 -15.29 10.95
CA GLN A 87 0.91 -15.25 9.53
C GLN A 87 1.67 -13.95 9.20
N SER A 88 2.75 -14.07 8.43
CA SER A 88 3.42 -12.92 7.80
C SER A 88 2.90 -12.72 6.38
N TYR A 89 2.93 -11.47 5.91
CA TYR A 89 2.39 -11.07 4.62
C TYR A 89 3.38 -10.19 3.85
N ILE A 90 3.18 -10.08 2.54
CA ILE A 90 3.85 -9.10 1.70
C ILE A 90 2.79 -8.15 1.14
N LEU A 91 2.92 -6.87 1.47
CA LEU A 91 2.12 -5.81 0.86
C LEU A 91 2.86 -5.29 -0.36
N GLN A 92 2.22 -5.30 -1.52
CA GLN A 92 2.69 -4.66 -2.73
C GLN A 92 1.89 -3.38 -2.98
N ALA A 93 2.60 -2.28 -3.19
CA ALA A 93 2.05 -1.05 -3.75
C ALA A 93 2.47 -0.97 -5.22
N THR A 94 1.49 -0.82 -6.12
CA THR A 94 1.70 -0.48 -7.52
C THR A 94 1.25 0.96 -7.75
N CYS A 95 2.06 1.75 -8.45
CA CYS A 95 1.71 3.08 -8.92
C CYS A 95 1.70 3.08 -10.45
N LEU A 96 0.60 3.53 -11.05
CA LEU A 96 0.53 3.87 -12.47
C LEU A 96 0.66 5.39 -12.58
N CYS A 97 1.81 5.83 -13.07
CA CYS A 97 2.13 7.24 -13.27
C CYS A 97 1.36 7.82 -14.47
N ALA A 98 1.21 9.14 -14.51
CA ALA A 98 0.51 9.84 -15.60
C ALA A 98 1.16 9.65 -16.99
N ASP A 99 2.45 9.34 -17.04
CA ASP A 99 3.17 9.00 -18.27
C ASP A 99 2.92 7.54 -18.74
N GLY A 100 2.08 6.79 -18.03
CA GLY A 100 1.79 5.38 -18.27
C GLY A 100 2.84 4.42 -17.69
N LYS A 101 3.90 4.93 -17.05
CA LYS A 101 4.91 4.10 -16.40
C LYS A 101 4.30 3.42 -15.17
N ARG A 102 4.64 2.15 -14.98
CA ARG A 102 4.25 1.37 -13.80
C ARG A 102 5.44 1.19 -12.88
N LEU A 103 5.27 1.59 -11.63
CA LEU A 103 6.21 1.39 -10.53
C LEU A 103 5.61 0.43 -9.51
N SER A 104 6.44 -0.36 -8.85
CA SER A 104 5.99 -1.24 -7.78
C SER A 104 7.02 -1.33 -6.66
N ALA A 105 6.54 -1.41 -5.43
CA ALA A 105 7.35 -1.66 -4.24
C ALA A 105 6.67 -2.72 -3.37
N GLU A 106 7.47 -3.48 -2.64
CA GLU A 106 7.00 -4.54 -1.73
C GLU A 106 7.47 -4.27 -0.31
N PHE A 107 6.63 -4.57 0.67
CA PHE A 107 6.93 -4.42 2.09
C PHE A 107 6.45 -5.64 2.88
N GLY A 108 7.33 -6.22 3.70
CA GLY A 108 7.00 -7.37 4.54
C GLY A 108 6.28 -6.95 5.82
N LEU A 109 5.04 -7.40 5.99
CA LEU A 109 4.27 -7.24 7.22
C LEU A 109 4.55 -8.43 8.14
N LYS A 110 5.31 -8.17 9.21
CA LYS A 110 5.62 -9.17 10.24
C LYS A 110 4.60 -9.07 11.36
N HIS A 111 4.12 -10.21 11.84
CA HIS A 111 3.39 -10.27 13.09
C HIS A 111 4.38 -9.99 14.24
N THR A 112 4.36 -8.77 14.80
CA THR A 112 5.01 -8.49 16.08
C THR A 112 4.19 -9.17 17.17
N ARG A 113 4.79 -10.18 17.81
CA ARG A 113 4.24 -10.80 19.02
C ARG A 113 4.23 -9.82 20.18
#